data_AF-A0A9P5KSE1-F1
#
_entry.id   AF-A0A9P5KSE1-F1
#
_cell.length_a   1.000
_cell.length_b   1.000
_cell.length_c   1.000
_cell.angle_alpha   90.00
_cell.angle_beta   90.00
_cell.angle_gamma   90.00
#
_symmetry.space_group_name_H-M   'P 1'
#
loop_
_entity.id
_entity.type
_entity.pdbx_description
1 polymer ?
#
loop_
_entity_poly.entity_id
_entity_poly.type
_entity_poly.pdbx_seq_one_letter_code
_entity_poly.pdbx_strand_id
1 'polypeptide(L)'
;MSYATFTPRSASITSFKTADGKNLALHFENELNYSRPENQFLGFPGSVDAKVTYTSYKQVDPADNIEKVYLELEYEAVLAEDSPVDETVISLTNHNFFNVSEAGVTNAGTQLKVFSNQTILHDQETLVPTGQIGAHPDIPVDLDFFTLTKTEPEIDHAFFVEDSPEFKGLDTREYRAVQPHVHIYNPESKINVVVGSTEPVFQVYTGKFMNIPLLPGESRTFEKNSCIACEPARPTNAAKTPKWKNWVLLKKGEKYGSKIVYTNWVSK
;
A
#
# COMPACT_ATOMS: atom_id res chain seq x y z
N MET A 1 -2.93 2.71 -17.19
CA MET A 1 -3.88 1.65 -17.56
C MET A 1 -3.84 0.63 -16.44
N SER A 2 -5.02 0.28 -15.91
CA SER A 2 -5.31 -0.80 -14.95
C SER A 2 -4.62 -0.78 -13.58
N TYR A 3 -5.22 -0.06 -12.61
CA TYR A 3 -5.32 -0.58 -11.24
C TYR A 3 -6.73 -0.30 -10.71
N ALA A 4 -7.38 -1.34 -10.20
CA ALA A 4 -8.75 -1.30 -9.72
C ALA A 4 -8.80 -0.55 -8.38
N THR A 5 -9.21 0.71 -8.41
CA THR A 5 -9.55 1.46 -7.21
C THR A 5 -10.85 0.91 -6.63
N PHE A 6 -10.75 0.16 -5.53
CA PHE A 6 -11.89 -0.23 -4.71
C PHE A 6 -12.54 1.04 -4.15
N THR A 7 -13.77 1.35 -4.57
CA THR A 7 -14.59 2.43 -3.99
C THR A 7 -15.82 1.79 -3.38
N PRO A 8 -15.77 1.27 -2.15
CA PRO A 8 -16.87 0.49 -1.59
C PRO A 8 -18.17 1.30 -1.52
N ARG A 9 -19.30 0.58 -1.53
CA ARG A 9 -20.67 1.09 -1.36
C ARG A 9 -20.86 1.87 -0.04
N SER A 10 -19.94 1.66 0.90
CA SER A 10 -19.64 2.48 2.05
C SER A 10 -18.14 2.30 2.38
N ALA A 11 -17.31 3.30 2.10
CA ALA A 11 -16.00 3.36 2.75
C ALA A 11 -16.23 4.11 4.06
N SER A 12 -16.47 3.39 5.15
CA SER A 12 -16.48 4.04 6.45
C SER A 12 -15.02 4.21 6.91
N ILE A 13 -14.56 5.45 6.97
CA ILE A 13 -13.50 5.81 7.90
C ILE A 13 -14.21 5.98 9.24
N THR A 14 -14.28 4.88 9.98
CA THR A 14 -15.12 4.81 11.19
C THR A 14 -14.46 5.48 12.40
N SER A 15 -13.15 5.74 12.35
CA SER A 15 -12.46 6.56 13.37
C SER A 15 -11.01 6.85 12.99
N PHE A 16 -10.60 8.11 13.06
CA PHE A 16 -9.25 8.47 13.50
C PHE A 16 -9.24 8.47 15.03
N LYS A 17 -8.27 7.81 15.65
CA LYS A 17 -7.92 8.11 17.05
C LYS A 17 -6.68 8.98 17.04
N THR A 18 -6.88 10.28 17.20
CA THR A 18 -5.80 11.20 17.57
C THR A 18 -5.46 10.98 19.05
N ALA A 19 -4.23 11.32 19.46
CA ALA A 19 -3.79 11.20 20.86
C ALA A 19 -4.66 11.98 21.87
N ASP A 20 -5.51 12.90 21.42
CA ASP A 20 -6.51 13.65 22.21
C ASP A 20 -7.94 13.07 22.15
N GLY A 21 -8.14 11.88 21.57
CA GLY A 21 -9.41 11.15 21.62
C GLY A 21 -10.52 11.68 20.69
N LYS A 22 -10.19 12.48 19.67
CA LYS A 22 -11.16 13.00 18.71
C LYS A 22 -11.35 12.04 17.54
N ASN A 23 -12.61 11.67 17.28
CA ASN A 23 -12.99 10.94 16.07
C ASN A 23 -13.05 11.90 14.88
N LEU A 24 -12.14 11.77 13.92
CA LEU A 24 -12.39 12.28 12.57
C LEU A 24 -13.18 11.19 11.81
N ALA A 25 -14.31 11.56 11.21
CA ALA A 25 -15.04 10.71 10.27
C ALA A 25 -14.80 11.24 8.86
N LEU A 26 -14.28 10.41 7.97
CA LEU A 26 -14.28 10.71 6.53
C LEU A 26 -15.44 9.91 5.92
N HIS A 27 -16.48 10.64 5.56
CA HIS A 27 -17.62 10.12 4.81
C HIS A 27 -17.29 10.14 3.32
N PHE A 28 -17.29 8.97 2.68
CA PHE A 28 -17.33 8.86 1.23
C PHE A 28 -18.75 8.48 0.83
N GLU A 29 -19.57 9.48 0.51
CA GLU A 29 -20.82 9.27 -0.21
C GLU A 29 -20.53 9.37 -1.70
N ASN A 30 -20.85 8.30 -2.45
CA ASN A 30 -20.84 8.34 -3.90
C ASN A 30 -22.24 7.97 -4.39
N GLU A 31 -23.13 8.97 -4.44
CA GLU A 31 -24.50 8.82 -4.95
C GLU A 31 -24.56 8.52 -6.47
N LEU A 32 -23.43 8.57 -7.20
CA LEU A 32 -23.41 8.45 -8.66
C LEU A 32 -23.27 7.03 -9.22
N ASN A 33 -23.21 5.98 -8.39
CA ASN A 33 -23.12 4.59 -8.88
C ASN A 33 -24.45 3.83 -8.94
N TYR A 34 -25.60 4.50 -8.76
CA TYR A 34 -26.93 3.88 -8.66
C TYR A 34 -27.57 3.38 -9.98
N SER A 35 -26.83 3.27 -11.09
CA SER A 35 -27.43 2.91 -12.39
C SER A 35 -26.80 1.72 -13.11
N ARG A 36 -26.09 0.82 -12.42
CA ARG A 36 -25.72 -0.48 -13.00
C ARG A 36 -26.62 -1.60 -12.47
N PRO A 37 -27.30 -2.35 -13.36
CA PRO A 37 -28.16 -3.44 -12.97
C PRO A 37 -27.34 -4.56 -12.31
N GLU A 38 -27.90 -5.12 -11.24
CA GLU A 38 -27.50 -6.36 -10.54
C GLU A 38 -26.14 -6.35 -9.81
N ASN A 39 -26.17 -5.98 -8.53
CA ASN A 39 -25.33 -6.50 -7.43
C ASN A 39 -23.80 -6.56 -7.61
N GLN A 40 -23.22 -5.80 -8.54
CA GLN A 40 -21.77 -5.78 -8.78
C GLN A 40 -21.20 -4.36 -8.73
N PHE A 41 -20.37 -4.07 -7.73
CA PHE A 41 -19.55 -2.86 -7.75
C PHE A 41 -18.33 -3.09 -8.65
N LEU A 42 -18.20 -2.30 -9.73
CA LEU A 42 -17.12 -2.45 -10.74
C LEU A 42 -16.95 -3.87 -11.32
N GLY A 43 -17.99 -4.70 -11.29
CA GLY A 43 -17.95 -6.10 -11.76
C GLY A 43 -17.50 -7.13 -10.72
N PHE A 44 -17.23 -6.72 -9.47
CA PHE A 44 -16.95 -7.66 -8.38
C PHE A 44 -18.25 -8.18 -7.75
N PRO A 45 -18.36 -9.48 -7.44
CA PRO A 45 -19.58 -10.05 -6.86
C PRO A 45 -19.71 -9.71 -5.38
N GLY A 46 -20.95 -9.54 -4.92
CA GLY A 46 -21.27 -9.42 -3.49
C GLY A 46 -21.14 -8.02 -2.92
N SER A 47 -21.61 -7.87 -1.68
CA SER A 47 -21.46 -6.66 -0.88
C SER A 47 -20.42 -6.90 0.21
N VAL A 48 -19.48 -5.97 0.38
CA VAL A 48 -18.38 -6.05 1.34
C VAL A 48 -18.48 -4.89 2.30
N ASP A 49 -18.50 -5.19 3.60
CA ASP A 49 -18.36 -4.20 4.66
C ASP A 49 -16.88 -4.06 4.99
N ALA A 50 -16.32 -2.89 4.69
CA ALA A 50 -14.92 -2.58 4.91
C ALA A 50 -14.75 -1.41 5.88
N LYS A 51 -13.75 -1.53 6.75
CA LYS A 51 -13.37 -0.53 7.74
C LYS A 51 -11.88 -0.30 7.69
N VAL A 52 -11.48 0.96 7.77
CA VAL A 52 -10.08 1.36 7.97
C VAL A 52 -9.99 2.23 9.22
N THR A 53 -9.11 1.85 10.14
CA THR A 53 -8.83 2.61 11.36
C THR A 53 -7.47 3.27 11.24
N TYR A 54 -7.41 4.58 11.47
CA TYR A 54 -6.17 5.35 11.49
C TYR A 54 -5.81 5.71 12.94
N THR A 55 -4.59 5.35 13.35
CA THR A 55 -4.07 5.68 14.69
C THR A 55 -2.73 6.39 14.56
N SER A 56 -2.61 7.58 15.13
CA SER A 56 -1.34 8.32 15.14
C SER A 56 -0.82 8.56 16.55
N TYR A 57 0.49 8.40 16.72
CA TYR A 57 1.17 8.64 17.99
C TYR A 57 2.63 8.99 17.79
N LYS A 58 3.26 9.46 18.86
CA LYS A 58 4.69 9.76 18.93
C LYS A 58 5.34 8.85 19.95
N GLN A 59 6.55 8.39 19.65
CA GLN A 59 7.35 7.61 20.58
C GLN A 59 8.82 7.96 20.38
N VAL A 60 9.55 8.09 21.49
CA VAL A 60 11.02 8.18 21.44
C VAL A 60 11.56 6.77 21.33
N ASP A 61 12.30 6.48 20.26
CA ASP A 61 12.97 5.19 20.12
C ASP A 61 14.16 5.14 21.09
N PRO A 62 14.19 4.18 22.04
CA PRO A 62 15.27 4.08 23.01
C PRO A 62 16.65 3.81 22.40
N ALA A 63 16.70 3.25 21.17
CA ALA A 63 17.96 2.88 20.53
C ALA A 63 18.74 4.09 20.00
N ASP A 64 18.05 5.11 19.49
CA ASP A 64 18.66 6.30 18.88
C ASP A 64 18.30 7.62 19.60
N ASN A 65 17.36 7.56 20.56
CA ASN A 65 16.80 8.69 21.29
C ASN A 65 16.25 9.77 20.34
N ILE A 66 15.57 9.34 19.27
CA ILE A 66 14.86 10.18 18.30
C ILE A 66 13.35 10.01 18.50
N GLU A 67 12.62 11.13 18.52
CA GLU A 67 11.15 11.10 18.47
C GLU A 67 10.70 10.69 17.06
N LYS A 68 9.96 9.59 16.97
CA LYS A 68 9.36 9.07 15.75
C LYS A 68 7.84 9.28 15.81
N VAL A 69 7.26 9.65 14.68
CA VAL A 69 5.81 9.73 14.50
C VAL A 69 5.36 8.46 13.79
N TYR A 70 4.29 7.85 14.29
CA TYR A 70 3.69 6.65 13.74
C TYR A 70 2.29 6.98 13.24
N LEU A 71 1.94 6.45 12.07
CA LEU A 71 0.58 6.40 11.54
C LEU A 71 0.27 4.96 11.15
N GLU A 72 -0.59 4.32 11.93
CA GLU A 72 -1.07 2.96 11.71
C GLU A 72 -2.40 2.97 10.96
N LEU A 73 -2.51 2.11 9.96
CA LEU A 73 -3.71 1.87 9.18
C LEU A 73 -4.08 0.40 9.36
N GLU A 74 -5.22 0.14 9.98
CA GLU A 74 -5.75 -1.22 10.15
C GLU A 74 -7.00 -1.41 9.31
N TYR A 75 -6.95 -2.40 8.41
CA TYR A 75 -8.02 -2.77 7.52
C TYR A 75 -8.74 -3.98 8.06
N GLU A 76 -10.06 -3.94 8.02
CA GLU A 76 -10.92 -5.07 8.32
C GLU A 76 -12.02 -5.12 7.27
N ALA A 77 -12.32 -6.31 6.77
CA ALA A 77 -13.46 -6.47 5.88
C ALA A 77 -14.09 -7.85 5.99
N VAL A 78 -15.40 -7.89 5.79
CA VAL A 78 -16.21 -9.10 5.75
C VAL A 78 -17.19 -9.02 4.57
N LEU A 79 -17.67 -10.17 4.11
CA LEU A 79 -18.83 -10.18 3.22
C LEU A 79 -20.07 -9.83 4.05
N ALA A 80 -20.87 -8.86 3.58
CA ALA A 80 -22.08 -8.43 4.29
C ALA A 80 -23.04 -9.62 4.50
N GLU A 81 -23.80 -9.62 5.60
CA GLU A 81 -24.73 -10.72 5.92
C GLU A 81 -25.78 -10.92 4.81
N ASP A 82 -26.28 -9.80 4.27
CA ASP A 82 -27.26 -9.73 3.18
C ASP A 82 -26.63 -9.82 1.78
N SER A 83 -25.31 -10.06 1.70
CA SER A 83 -24.63 -10.25 0.42
C SER A 83 -25.25 -11.42 -0.36
N PRO A 84 -25.57 -11.24 -1.65
CA PRO A 84 -26.27 -12.23 -2.48
C PRO A 84 -25.36 -13.38 -2.97
N VAL A 85 -24.09 -13.38 -2.59
CA VAL A 85 -23.10 -14.40 -2.94
C VAL A 85 -22.40 -14.89 -1.66
N ASP A 86 -21.76 -16.05 -1.73
CA ASP A 86 -21.02 -16.64 -0.60
C ASP A 86 -19.52 -16.36 -0.63
N GLU A 87 -18.99 -15.79 -1.72
CA GLU A 87 -17.59 -15.43 -1.84
C GLU A 87 -17.34 -14.24 -2.78
N THR A 88 -16.24 -13.52 -2.53
CA THR A 88 -15.71 -12.45 -3.38
C THR A 88 -14.18 -12.42 -3.34
N VAL A 89 -13.56 -11.49 -4.06
CA VAL A 89 -12.11 -11.26 -4.01
C VAL A 89 -11.79 -9.92 -3.35
N ILE A 90 -10.77 -9.90 -2.51
CA ILE A 90 -10.37 -8.71 -1.75
C ILE A 90 -8.85 -8.59 -1.61
N SER A 91 -8.37 -7.35 -1.76
CA SER A 91 -7.01 -6.94 -1.40
C SER A 91 -7.05 -5.42 -1.23
N LEU A 92 -6.83 -4.94 0.00
CA LEU A 92 -6.90 -3.52 0.33
C LEU A 92 -5.50 -2.98 0.63
N THR A 93 -5.24 -1.75 0.21
CA THR A 93 -3.98 -1.04 0.44
C THR A 93 -4.26 0.45 0.67
N ASN A 94 -3.22 1.23 0.93
CA ASN A 94 -3.24 2.68 0.82
C ASN A 94 -2.23 3.13 -0.23
N HIS A 95 -2.68 4.01 -1.12
CA HIS A 95 -1.92 4.50 -2.28
C HIS A 95 -1.31 5.89 -2.01
N ASN A 96 -0.71 6.08 -0.84
CA ASN A 96 -0.01 7.32 -0.49
C ASN A 96 1.26 7.49 -1.32
N PHE A 97 1.54 8.73 -1.68
CA PHE A 97 2.74 9.13 -2.39
C PHE A 97 3.63 9.95 -1.45
N PHE A 98 4.81 9.41 -1.14
CA PHE A 98 5.80 10.07 -0.30
C PHE A 98 6.73 10.92 -1.17
N ASN A 99 6.92 12.17 -0.76
CA ASN A 99 8.05 12.97 -1.21
C ASN A 99 8.72 13.59 0.01
N VAL A 100 9.96 13.18 0.25
CA VAL A 100 10.80 13.61 1.37
C VAL A 100 11.90 14.59 0.94
N SER A 101 11.93 15.02 -0.33
CA SER A 101 12.88 16.04 -0.80
C SER A 101 12.42 17.44 -0.37
N GLU A 102 13.37 18.35 -0.16
CA GLU A 102 13.09 19.72 0.29
C GLU A 102 12.29 20.51 -0.76
N ALA A 103 12.73 20.46 -2.03
CA ALA A 103 12.03 21.12 -3.14
C ALA A 103 10.68 20.47 -3.45
N GLY A 104 10.56 19.15 -3.25
CA GLY A 104 9.29 18.44 -3.41
C GLY A 104 8.75 18.31 -4.84
N VAL A 105 9.52 18.75 -5.84
CA VAL A 105 9.15 18.70 -7.27
C VAL A 105 9.50 17.35 -7.88
N THR A 106 10.64 16.78 -7.47
CA THR A 106 11.12 15.44 -7.87
C THR A 106 11.52 14.64 -6.63
N ASN A 107 11.67 13.32 -6.77
CA ASN A 107 12.22 12.41 -5.75
C ASN A 107 13.75 12.23 -5.88
N ALA A 108 14.40 12.97 -6.80
CA ALA A 108 15.83 12.86 -7.04
C ALA A 108 16.65 13.18 -5.77
N GLY A 109 17.74 12.43 -5.56
CA GLY A 109 18.57 12.51 -4.35
C GLY A 109 18.00 11.74 -3.15
N THR A 110 16.78 11.22 -3.25
CA THR A 110 16.20 10.33 -2.22
C THR A 110 16.88 8.97 -2.29
N GLN A 111 17.32 8.47 -1.14
CA GLN A 111 17.80 7.12 -0.93
C GLN A 111 16.61 6.21 -0.59
N LEU A 112 16.48 5.11 -1.32
CA LEU A 112 15.44 4.11 -1.14
C LEU A 112 16.11 2.77 -0.80
N LYS A 113 15.65 2.14 0.28
CA LYS A 113 15.93 0.75 0.60
C LYS A 113 14.64 -0.05 0.47
N VAL A 114 14.68 -1.10 -0.34
CA VAL A 114 13.57 -2.05 -0.52
C VAL A 114 13.98 -3.33 0.19
N PHE A 115 13.16 -3.79 1.14
CA PHE A 115 13.50 -4.93 2.01
C PHE A 115 13.29 -6.30 1.32
N SER A 116 13.23 -6.32 -0.01
CA SER A 116 13.20 -7.53 -0.82
C SER A 116 13.69 -7.22 -2.23
N ASN A 117 14.43 -8.15 -2.84
CA ASN A 117 14.77 -8.12 -4.26
C ASN A 117 13.89 -9.08 -5.08
N GLN A 118 12.96 -9.81 -4.45
CA GLN A 118 12.12 -10.80 -5.12
C GLN A 118 10.80 -10.15 -5.57
N THR A 119 10.57 -10.05 -6.88
CA THR A 119 9.37 -9.45 -7.48
C THR A 119 8.52 -10.49 -8.21
N ILE A 120 7.21 -10.24 -8.32
CA ILE A 120 6.38 -10.90 -9.32
C ILE A 120 6.89 -10.52 -10.71
N LEU A 121 7.20 -11.52 -11.53
CA LEU A 121 7.62 -11.33 -12.91
C LEU A 121 6.41 -11.03 -13.80
N HIS A 122 6.57 -10.09 -14.71
CA HIS A 122 5.58 -9.73 -15.71
C HIS A 122 5.94 -10.32 -17.07
N ASP A 123 4.92 -10.69 -17.83
CA ASP A 123 5.07 -11.03 -19.23
C ASP A 123 5.51 -9.78 -20.03
N GLN A 124 6.51 -9.94 -20.91
CA GLN A 124 7.15 -8.80 -21.57
C GLN A 124 6.24 -8.07 -22.57
N GLU A 125 5.26 -8.77 -23.16
CA GLU A 125 4.37 -8.20 -24.18
C GLU A 125 3.10 -7.62 -23.54
N THR A 126 2.52 -8.34 -22.59
CA THR A 126 1.21 -8.01 -22.01
C THR A 126 1.30 -7.24 -20.70
N LEU A 127 2.48 -7.21 -20.06
CA LEU A 127 2.71 -6.70 -18.71
C LEU A 127 1.85 -7.39 -17.63
N VAL A 128 1.28 -8.57 -17.94
CA VAL A 128 0.47 -9.33 -16.99
C VAL A 128 1.39 -10.07 -16.02
N PRO A 129 1.11 -10.06 -14.70
CA PRO A 129 1.86 -10.85 -13.74
C PRO A 129 1.75 -12.34 -14.05
N THR A 130 2.89 -13.00 -14.23
CA THR A 130 3.02 -14.42 -14.65
C THR A 130 2.75 -15.41 -13.52
N GLY A 131 2.78 -14.94 -12.26
CA GLY A 131 2.79 -15.80 -11.08
C GLY A 131 4.18 -16.32 -10.70
N GLN A 132 5.22 -16.06 -11.49
CA GLN A 132 6.60 -16.41 -11.15
C GLN A 132 7.25 -15.31 -10.32
N ILE A 133 8.23 -15.70 -9.50
CA ILE A 133 9.00 -14.78 -8.64
C ILE A 133 10.45 -14.79 -9.15
N GLY A 134 11.08 -13.63 -9.23
CA GLY A 134 12.49 -13.52 -9.59
C GLY A 134 13.12 -12.23 -9.06
N ALA A 135 14.44 -12.14 -9.15
CA ALA A 135 15.18 -10.97 -8.70
C ALA A 135 14.90 -9.74 -9.59
N HIS A 136 14.64 -8.59 -8.97
CA HIS A 136 14.56 -7.31 -9.68
C HIS A 136 15.97 -6.75 -9.90
N PRO A 137 16.38 -6.43 -11.14
CA PRO A 137 17.76 -6.07 -11.45
C PRO A 137 18.21 -4.75 -10.81
N ASP A 138 17.31 -3.78 -10.64
CA ASP A 138 17.63 -2.49 -10.04
C ASP A 138 17.62 -2.49 -8.51
N ILE A 139 17.21 -3.58 -7.86
CA ILE A 139 17.25 -3.70 -6.40
C ILE A 139 18.56 -4.38 -5.99
N PRO A 140 19.40 -3.74 -5.15
CA PRO A 140 20.64 -4.33 -4.66
C PRO A 140 20.40 -5.69 -4.00
N VAL A 141 21.28 -6.67 -4.28
CA VAL A 141 21.16 -8.03 -3.74
C VAL A 141 21.39 -8.06 -2.22
N ASP A 142 22.20 -7.15 -1.69
CA ASP A 142 22.43 -6.92 -0.26
C ASP A 142 21.29 -6.14 0.41
N LEU A 143 20.28 -5.71 -0.36
CA LEU A 143 19.13 -4.92 0.08
C LEU A 143 19.54 -3.60 0.75
N ASP A 144 20.70 -3.05 0.38
CA ASP A 144 21.12 -1.73 0.87
C ASP A 144 20.48 -0.58 0.08
N PHE A 145 20.65 0.63 0.59
CA PHE A 145 20.11 1.83 -0.03
C PHE A 145 20.70 2.05 -1.43
N PHE A 146 19.83 2.44 -2.37
CA PHE A 146 20.22 3.02 -3.65
C PHE A 146 19.62 4.42 -3.77
N THR A 147 20.21 5.27 -4.62
CA THR A 147 19.76 6.65 -4.79
C THR A 147 18.93 6.80 -6.05
N LEU A 148 17.75 7.41 -5.91
CA LEU A 148 16.92 7.81 -7.04
C LEU A 148 17.53 9.03 -7.71
N THR A 149 17.67 8.95 -9.03
CA THR A 149 18.02 10.08 -9.89
C THR A 149 16.73 10.68 -10.48
N LYS A 150 16.86 11.73 -11.30
CA LYS A 150 15.70 12.31 -11.99
C LYS A 150 15.00 11.33 -12.93
N THR A 151 15.71 10.31 -13.41
CA THR A 151 15.19 9.41 -14.44
C THR A 151 15.17 7.95 -14.00
N GLU A 152 16.07 7.51 -13.11
CA GLU A 152 16.27 6.10 -12.77
C GLU A 152 16.57 5.87 -11.28
N PRO A 153 16.31 4.67 -10.73
CA PRO A 153 15.55 3.59 -11.35
C PRO A 153 14.04 3.88 -11.39
N GLU A 154 13.39 3.50 -12.50
CA GLU A 154 11.93 3.46 -12.61
C GLU A 154 11.38 2.11 -12.14
N ILE A 155 10.82 2.08 -10.93
CA ILE A 155 10.26 0.86 -10.33
C ILE A 155 8.74 0.98 -10.36
N ASP A 156 8.06 -0.08 -10.77
CA ASP A 156 6.62 -0.29 -10.68
C ASP A 156 6.35 -1.80 -10.52
N HIS A 157 6.76 -2.35 -9.39
CA HIS A 157 6.84 -3.80 -9.18
C HIS A 157 6.32 -4.23 -7.80
N ALA A 158 5.73 -5.43 -7.75
CA ALA A 158 5.22 -6.06 -6.54
C ALA A 158 6.28 -7.02 -5.96
N PHE A 159 6.79 -6.69 -4.78
CA PHE A 159 7.84 -7.44 -4.08
C PHE A 159 7.27 -8.38 -3.02
N PHE A 160 7.92 -9.52 -2.80
CA PHE A 160 7.57 -10.48 -1.74
C PHE A 160 8.45 -10.30 -0.50
N VAL A 161 7.83 -10.33 0.68
CA VAL A 161 8.54 -10.39 1.95
C VAL A 161 8.91 -11.84 2.26
N GLU A 162 10.15 -12.22 1.91
CA GLU A 162 10.78 -13.54 2.06
C GLU A 162 10.01 -14.76 1.49
N ASP A 163 10.75 -15.86 1.28
CA ASP A 163 10.29 -17.04 0.55
C ASP A 163 9.37 -17.91 1.44
N SER A 164 8.13 -18.09 0.99
CA SER A 164 7.06 -18.88 1.61
C SER A 164 6.28 -18.26 2.78
N PRO A 165 5.47 -17.19 2.55
CA PRO A 165 4.26 -17.00 3.32
C PRO A 165 3.32 -18.15 2.95
N GLU A 166 3.36 -19.26 3.68
CA GLU A 166 2.22 -20.17 3.68
C GLU A 166 0.97 -19.34 3.99
N PHE A 167 -0.06 -19.48 3.17
CA PHE A 167 -1.33 -18.82 3.45
C PHE A 167 -1.92 -19.43 4.71
N LYS A 168 -1.89 -18.68 5.81
CA LYS A 168 -2.42 -19.11 7.11
C LYS A 168 -3.80 -18.53 7.40
N GLY A 169 -4.27 -17.57 6.61
CA GLY A 169 -5.58 -16.94 6.75
C GLY A 169 -5.66 -15.58 6.06
N LEU A 170 -6.87 -15.06 5.88
CA LEU A 170 -7.11 -13.74 5.27
C LEU A 170 -6.77 -12.57 6.19
N ASP A 171 -6.71 -12.78 7.50
CA ASP A 171 -6.26 -11.78 8.46
C ASP A 171 -4.77 -11.94 8.75
N THR A 172 -3.92 -11.17 8.03
CA THR A 172 -2.46 -11.26 8.22
C THR A 172 -1.99 -10.82 9.59
N ARG A 173 -2.81 -10.06 10.32
CA ARG A 173 -2.47 -9.58 11.67
C ARG A 173 -2.42 -10.72 12.69
N GLU A 174 -3.08 -11.84 12.41
CA GLU A 174 -3.12 -12.99 13.33
C GLU A 174 -1.83 -13.83 13.29
N TYR A 175 -1.05 -13.76 12.21
CA TYR A 175 0.09 -14.67 12.00
C TYR A 175 1.35 -14.02 11.44
N ARG A 176 1.33 -12.72 11.12
CA ARG A 176 2.51 -11.95 10.72
C ARG A 176 2.66 -10.70 11.58
N ALA A 177 3.88 -10.48 12.08
CA ALA A 177 4.26 -9.20 12.63
C ALA A 177 4.44 -8.18 11.48
N VAL A 178 4.36 -6.89 11.82
CA VAL A 178 4.71 -5.82 10.88
C VAL A 178 6.18 -5.95 10.50
N GLN A 179 6.46 -6.10 9.21
CA GLN A 179 7.81 -6.13 8.64
C GLN A 179 8.05 -4.85 7.82
N PRO A 180 9.27 -4.30 7.82
CA PRO A 180 9.58 -3.17 6.96
C PRO A 180 9.58 -3.59 5.49
N HIS A 181 8.97 -2.77 4.63
CA HIS A 181 8.86 -3.01 3.19
C HIS A 181 9.76 -2.05 2.41
N VAL A 182 9.72 -0.76 2.76
CA VAL A 182 10.65 0.25 2.26
C VAL A 182 11.12 1.21 3.35
N HIS A 183 12.33 1.72 3.21
CA HIS A 183 12.84 2.89 3.93
C HIS A 183 13.25 3.95 2.92
N ILE A 184 12.57 5.08 2.99
CA ILE A 184 12.76 6.27 2.16
C ILE A 184 13.48 7.31 3.01
N TYR A 185 14.62 7.79 2.54
CA TYR A 185 15.44 8.77 3.24
C TYR A 185 15.96 9.82 2.27
N ASN A 186 15.93 11.10 2.64
CA ASN A 186 16.58 12.15 1.86
C ASN A 186 17.70 12.81 2.67
N PRO A 187 18.96 12.78 2.20
CA PRO A 187 20.09 13.37 2.92
C PRO A 187 20.00 14.89 3.14
N GLU A 188 19.35 15.62 2.23
CA GLU A 188 19.23 17.08 2.28
C GLU A 188 18.21 17.51 3.34
N SER A 189 16.98 16.97 3.27
CA SER A 189 15.93 17.28 4.26
C SER A 189 16.10 16.54 5.59
N LYS A 190 16.92 15.48 5.59
CA LYS A 190 17.08 14.50 6.68
C LYS A 190 15.80 13.75 7.07
N ILE A 191 14.73 13.87 6.29
CA ILE A 191 13.45 13.20 6.56
C ILE A 191 13.58 11.72 6.20
N ASN A 192 13.08 10.88 7.10
CA ASN A 192 12.96 9.44 6.93
C ASN A 192 11.48 9.05 6.97
N VAL A 193 11.13 8.07 6.14
CA VAL A 193 9.85 7.36 6.17
C VAL A 193 10.12 5.87 6.01
N VAL A 194 9.64 5.06 6.95
CA VAL A 194 9.57 3.60 6.82
C VAL A 194 8.13 3.21 6.64
N VAL A 195 7.86 2.41 5.62
CA VAL A 195 6.57 1.73 5.43
C VAL A 195 6.76 0.29 5.83
N GLY A 196 6.00 -0.17 6.82
CA GLY A 196 5.94 -1.58 7.20
C GLY A 196 4.52 -2.12 7.15
N SER A 197 4.37 -3.44 7.07
CA SER A 197 3.05 -4.07 7.06
C SER A 197 3.08 -5.52 7.49
N THR A 198 1.90 -6.05 7.83
CA THR A 198 1.66 -7.49 7.98
C THR A 198 1.49 -8.20 6.63
N GLU A 199 1.32 -7.45 5.53
CA GLU A 199 1.15 -8.02 4.20
C GLU A 199 2.41 -8.76 3.72
N PRO A 200 2.22 -9.82 2.91
CA PRO A 200 3.32 -10.61 2.36
C PRO A 200 3.88 -10.03 1.06
N VAL A 201 3.15 -9.13 0.41
CA VAL A 201 3.53 -8.47 -0.84
C VAL A 201 3.40 -6.98 -0.71
N PHE A 202 4.18 -6.21 -1.47
CA PHE A 202 4.05 -4.77 -1.55
C PHE A 202 4.47 -4.24 -2.92
N GLN A 203 3.64 -3.36 -3.49
CA GLN A 203 4.02 -2.61 -4.69
C GLN A 203 4.99 -1.50 -4.27
N VAL A 204 6.04 -1.28 -5.07
CA VAL A 204 6.84 -0.05 -5.03
C VAL A 204 6.70 0.64 -6.38
N TYR A 205 6.36 1.93 -6.34
CA TYR A 205 6.27 2.76 -7.55
C TYR A 205 7.04 4.08 -7.36
N THR A 206 7.99 4.38 -8.25
CA THR A 206 8.87 5.58 -8.16
C THR A 206 8.37 6.79 -8.96
N GLY A 207 7.09 6.81 -9.36
CA GLY A 207 6.47 8.03 -9.88
C GLY A 207 6.67 8.30 -11.37
N LYS A 208 7.07 7.31 -12.17
CA LYS A 208 7.36 7.43 -13.63
C LYS A 208 6.32 8.22 -14.44
N PHE A 209 5.05 8.04 -14.14
CA PHE A 209 3.93 8.62 -14.87
C PHE A 209 3.30 9.82 -14.15
N MET A 210 3.88 10.27 -13.03
CA MET A 210 3.41 11.48 -12.36
C MET A 210 3.58 12.69 -13.27
N ASN A 211 2.51 13.44 -13.46
CA ASN A 211 2.51 14.67 -14.24
C ASN A 211 1.31 15.52 -13.80
N ILE A 212 1.29 15.89 -12.52
CA ILE A 212 0.19 16.64 -11.93
C ILE A 212 0.54 18.13 -12.00
N PRO A 213 -0.29 18.94 -12.69
CA PRO A 213 -0.11 20.39 -12.69
C PRO A 213 -0.32 20.95 -11.27
N LEU A 214 0.07 22.19 -11.05
CA LEU A 214 -0.17 22.86 -9.78
C LEU A 214 -1.68 22.88 -9.48
N LEU A 215 -2.10 22.18 -8.44
CA LEU A 215 -3.51 22.14 -8.02
C LEU A 215 -3.84 23.37 -7.16
N PRO A 216 -5.10 23.84 -7.14
CA PRO A 216 -5.50 24.92 -6.25
C PRO A 216 -5.20 24.59 -4.78
N GLY A 217 -4.46 25.47 -4.11
CA GLY A 217 -4.06 25.29 -2.70
C GLY A 217 -2.76 24.52 -2.49
N GLU A 218 -2.19 23.93 -3.54
CA GLU A 218 -0.86 23.33 -3.48
C GLU A 218 0.23 24.38 -3.64
N SER A 219 1.38 24.14 -3.01
CA SER A 219 2.56 25.02 -3.11
C SER A 219 3.51 24.64 -4.24
N ARG A 220 3.31 23.48 -4.88
CA ARG A 220 4.23 22.89 -5.86
C ARG A 220 3.55 21.97 -6.87
N THR A 221 4.21 21.78 -8.02
CA THR A 221 3.87 20.78 -9.03
C THR A 221 4.42 19.40 -8.63
N PHE A 222 3.84 18.34 -9.20
CA PHE A 222 4.37 16.97 -9.07
C PHE A 222 4.73 16.45 -10.45
N GLU A 223 6.01 16.63 -10.81
CA GLU A 223 6.55 16.21 -12.09
C GLU A 223 6.73 14.69 -12.18
N LYS A 224 7.24 14.22 -13.31
CA LYS A 224 7.69 12.83 -13.46
C LYS A 224 8.71 12.51 -12.36
N ASN A 225 8.59 11.32 -11.76
CA ASN A 225 9.44 10.84 -10.68
C ASN A 225 9.41 11.79 -9.47
N SER A 226 8.22 12.27 -9.10
CA SER A 226 8.05 13.21 -7.97
C SER A 226 7.77 12.57 -6.63
N CYS A 227 7.60 11.26 -6.58
CA CYS A 227 7.19 10.59 -5.36
C CYS A 227 7.57 9.11 -5.37
N ILE A 228 7.37 8.47 -4.23
CA ILE A 228 7.49 7.03 -4.06
C ILE A 228 6.19 6.57 -3.41
N ALA A 229 5.52 5.59 -4.01
CA ALA A 229 4.43 4.86 -3.37
C ALA A 229 4.95 3.50 -2.88
N CYS A 230 4.45 3.07 -1.73
CA CYS A 230 4.60 1.70 -1.25
C CYS A 230 3.22 1.21 -0.83
N GLU A 231 2.74 0.16 -1.48
CA GLU A 231 1.39 -0.37 -1.32
C GLU A 231 1.45 -1.83 -0.82
N PRO A 232 1.58 -2.05 0.49
CA PRO A 232 1.43 -3.38 1.06
C PRO A 232 0.06 -3.99 0.71
N ALA A 233 0.07 -5.17 0.10
CA ALA A 233 -1.12 -5.80 -0.47
C ALA A 233 -0.94 -7.33 -0.63
N ARG A 234 -1.94 -7.95 -1.28
CA ARG A 234 -1.85 -9.32 -1.79
C ARG A 234 -1.16 -9.35 -3.17
N PRO A 235 -0.65 -10.53 -3.61
CA PRO A 235 -0.02 -10.66 -4.91
C PRO A 235 -0.90 -10.14 -6.06
N THR A 236 -0.33 -9.33 -6.94
CA THR A 236 -1.02 -8.88 -8.16
C THR A 236 -1.45 -10.09 -8.98
N ASN A 237 -2.67 -10.06 -9.52
CA ASN A 237 -3.28 -11.17 -10.27
C ASN A 237 -3.53 -12.45 -9.42
N ALA A 238 -3.56 -12.36 -8.08
CA ALA A 238 -3.79 -13.51 -7.19
C ALA A 238 -5.07 -14.29 -7.51
N ALA A 239 -6.19 -13.61 -7.82
CA ALA A 239 -7.46 -14.27 -8.12
C ALA A 239 -7.40 -15.22 -9.33
N LYS A 240 -6.49 -14.96 -10.29
CA LYS A 240 -6.25 -15.81 -11.47
C LYS A 240 -5.02 -16.71 -11.33
N THR A 241 -4.27 -16.59 -10.23
CA THR A 241 -3.05 -17.36 -10.00
C THR A 241 -3.32 -18.46 -8.96
N PRO A 242 -3.41 -19.75 -9.35
CA PRO A 242 -3.91 -20.81 -8.47
C PRO A 242 -3.25 -20.89 -7.08
N LYS A 243 -1.93 -20.71 -7.01
CA LYS A 243 -1.18 -20.74 -5.73
C LYS A 243 -1.45 -19.55 -4.79
N TRP A 244 -2.03 -18.47 -5.30
CA TRP A 244 -2.33 -17.25 -4.53
C TRP A 244 -3.83 -16.98 -4.41
N LYS A 245 -4.68 -17.76 -5.09
CA LYS A 245 -6.13 -17.51 -5.14
C LYS A 245 -6.75 -17.40 -3.74
N ASN A 246 -6.35 -18.28 -2.82
CA ASN A 246 -6.87 -18.26 -1.45
C ASN A 246 -6.45 -17.02 -0.65
N TRP A 247 -5.40 -16.30 -1.07
CA TRP A 247 -4.91 -15.12 -0.36
C TRP A 247 -5.85 -13.92 -0.48
N VAL A 248 -6.72 -13.95 -1.49
CA VAL A 248 -7.67 -12.88 -1.81
C VAL A 248 -9.12 -13.34 -1.76
N LEU A 249 -9.40 -14.64 -1.65
CA LEU A 249 -10.76 -15.16 -1.68
C LEU A 249 -11.42 -14.97 -0.31
N LEU A 250 -12.38 -14.06 -0.19
CA LEU A 250 -13.14 -13.78 1.03
C LEU A 250 -14.50 -14.48 0.97
N LYS A 251 -14.72 -15.46 1.84
CA LYS A 251 -16.00 -16.16 1.97
C LYS A 251 -16.87 -15.58 3.08
N LYS A 252 -18.18 -15.83 2.99
CA LYS A 252 -19.12 -15.46 4.06
C LYS A 252 -18.71 -16.13 5.37
N GLY A 253 -18.64 -15.33 6.45
CA GLY A 253 -18.15 -15.77 7.77
C GLY A 253 -16.64 -15.66 7.98
N GLU A 254 -15.85 -15.39 6.94
CA GLU A 254 -14.42 -15.10 7.07
C GLU A 254 -14.17 -13.60 7.27
N LYS A 255 -12.98 -13.27 7.77
CA LYS A 255 -12.52 -11.90 7.99
C LYS A 255 -11.22 -11.66 7.23
N TYR A 256 -11.22 -10.62 6.41
CA TYR A 256 -10.00 -10.01 5.89
C TYR A 256 -9.42 -9.05 6.93
N GLY A 257 -8.10 -9.09 7.10
CA GLY A 257 -7.40 -8.15 7.94
C GLY A 257 -5.97 -7.89 7.47
N SER A 258 -5.55 -6.63 7.59
CA SER A 258 -4.22 -6.15 7.23
C SER A 258 -3.86 -4.93 8.06
N LYS A 259 -2.56 -4.73 8.31
CA LYS A 259 -2.05 -3.54 8.98
C LYS A 259 -0.89 -2.94 8.18
N ILE A 260 -0.92 -1.63 7.98
CA ILE A 260 0.18 -0.82 7.43
C ILE A 260 0.62 0.17 8.50
N VAL A 261 1.91 0.39 8.63
CA VAL A 261 2.49 1.37 9.57
C VAL A 261 3.44 2.26 8.81
N TYR A 262 3.18 3.57 8.85
CA TYR A 262 4.13 4.59 8.44
C TYR A 262 4.85 5.11 9.67
N THR A 263 6.18 5.08 9.65
CA THR A 263 7.02 5.64 10.70
C THR A 263 7.88 6.74 10.11
N ASN A 264 7.81 7.95 10.63
CA ASN A 264 8.59 9.08 10.12
C ASN A 264 9.37 9.81 11.22
N TRP A 265 10.56 10.29 10.87
CA TRP A 265 11.42 11.07 11.76
C TRP A 265 12.40 11.91 10.95
N VAL A 266 13.10 12.82 11.64
CA VAL A 266 14.19 13.62 11.06
C VAL A 266 15.50 13.18 11.71
N SER A 267 16.49 12.78 10.91
CA SER A 267 17.82 12.44 11.41
C SER A 267 18.55 13.69 11.92
N LYS A 268 19.45 13.50 12.89
CA LYS A 268 20.31 14.58 13.42
C LYS A 268 21.31 15.08 12.37
#